data_AF-A0A4Q9N8L4-F1
#
_entry.id   AF-A0A4Q9N8L4-F1
#
_cell.length_a   1.000
_cell.length_b   1.000
_cell.length_c   1.000
_cell.angle_alpha   90.00
_cell.angle_beta   90.00
_cell.angle_gamma   90.00
#
_symmetry.space_group_name_H-M   'P 1'
#
loop_
_entity.id
_entity.type
_entity.pdbx_description
1 polymer ?
#
loop_
_entity_poly.entity_id
_entity_poly.type
_entity_poly.pdbx_seq_one_letter_code
_entity_poly.pdbx_strand_id
1 'polypeptide(L)'
;MTPKSTGNGKNNGDGNGKKSRKSNTPFQRIKVDQVKFADERLKDNRFEARGAAESDYGARASRDLMVTRGAGFRKEKNKKKRGSYKGGEITMQSYSIKFTD
;
A
#
# COMPACT_ATOMS: atom_id res chain seq x y z
N MET A 1 -42.46 48.27 -3.18
CA MET A 1 -42.63 48.06 -1.73
C MET A 1 -41.54 47.10 -1.26
N THR A 2 -40.53 47.61 -0.56
CA THR A 2 -39.52 46.80 0.13
C THR A 2 -39.99 46.54 1.56
N PRO A 3 -39.97 45.29 2.06
CA PRO A 3 -39.99 45.07 3.50
C PRO A 3 -38.56 45.07 4.06
N LYS A 4 -38.35 45.81 5.14
CA LYS A 4 -37.14 45.77 5.99
C LYS A 4 -37.56 45.53 7.44
N SER A 5 -36.69 44.84 8.17
CA SER A 5 -36.61 44.71 9.63
C SER A 5 -37.59 43.69 10.26
N THR A 6 -37.24 42.84 11.24
CA THR A 6 -36.31 42.98 12.38
C THR A 6 -36.13 41.58 13.02
N GLY A 7 -35.02 41.32 13.73
CA GLY A 7 -35.05 40.31 14.82
C GLY A 7 -33.78 39.50 15.02
N ASN A 8 -32.95 39.97 15.94
CA ASN A 8 -31.69 39.39 16.39
C ASN A 8 -31.93 38.16 17.31
N GLY A 9 -31.22 37.06 17.06
CA GLY A 9 -31.21 35.87 17.92
C GLY A 9 -29.79 35.45 18.22
N LYS A 10 -29.17 36.08 19.24
CA LYS A 10 -27.94 35.60 19.88
C LYS A 10 -28.24 34.25 20.54
N ASN A 11 -27.48 33.21 20.19
CA ASN A 11 -27.26 32.06 21.07
C ASN A 11 -25.75 31.91 21.27
N ASN A 12 -25.29 32.41 22.41
CA ASN A 12 -24.06 31.96 23.05
C ASN A 12 -24.32 30.56 23.61
N GLY A 13 -23.43 29.61 23.35
CA GLY A 13 -23.54 28.25 23.86
C GLY A 13 -22.31 27.41 23.51
N ASP A 14 -21.35 27.45 24.43
CA ASP A 14 -20.42 26.38 24.77
C ASP A 14 -19.28 26.06 23.80
N GLY A 15 -18.11 26.58 24.20
CA GLY A 15 -16.82 26.15 23.72
C GLY A 15 -16.60 24.66 23.93
N ASN A 16 -16.66 23.91 22.85
CA ASN A 16 -15.73 22.83 22.60
C ASN A 16 -15.45 22.82 21.11
N GLY A 17 -14.27 23.33 20.72
CA GLY A 17 -13.85 23.50 19.34
C GLY A 17 -13.77 22.17 18.59
N LYS A 18 -14.90 21.71 18.06
CA LYS A 18 -14.94 20.61 17.09
C LYS A 18 -14.24 21.12 15.85
N LYS A 19 -12.99 20.67 15.64
CA LYS A 19 -12.25 20.85 14.38
C LYS A 19 -13.20 20.60 13.22
N SER A 20 -13.34 21.58 12.34
CA SER A 20 -14.18 21.48 11.16
C SER A 20 -13.83 20.19 10.43
N ARG A 21 -14.80 19.28 10.30
CA ARG A 21 -14.60 18.06 9.51
C ARG A 21 -14.20 18.51 8.11
N LYS A 22 -13.05 18.05 7.62
CA LYS A 22 -12.66 18.30 6.23
C LYS A 22 -13.78 17.75 5.36
N SER A 23 -14.50 18.65 4.71
CA SER A 23 -15.51 18.30 3.71
C SER A 23 -14.83 17.43 2.65
N ASN A 24 -15.49 16.35 2.23
CA ASN A 24 -15.08 15.48 1.13
C ASN A 24 -13.93 14.47 1.36
N THR A 25 -13.55 14.14 2.61
CA THR A 25 -12.62 13.02 2.86
C THR A 25 -13.38 11.73 3.22
N PRO A 26 -13.28 10.64 2.43
CA PRO A 26 -13.90 9.36 2.77
C PRO A 26 -13.25 8.77 4.03
N PHE A 27 -13.97 7.88 4.72
CA PHE A 27 -13.42 7.16 5.86
C PHE A 27 -12.20 6.33 5.45
N GLN A 28 -11.09 6.49 6.18
CA GLN A 28 -9.86 5.74 5.97
C GLN A 28 -9.48 5.04 7.28
N ARG A 29 -9.25 3.72 7.23
CA ARG A 29 -8.76 2.94 8.39
C ARG A 29 -7.32 3.32 8.75
N ILE A 30 -6.52 3.61 7.74
CA ILE A 30 -5.10 3.97 7.85
C ILE A 30 -4.93 5.37 7.29
N LYS A 31 -4.35 6.27 8.07
CA LYS A 31 -4.01 7.62 7.62
C LYS A 31 -2.62 7.58 6.98
N VAL A 32 -2.57 7.63 5.65
CA VAL A 32 -1.32 7.53 4.87
C VAL A 32 -0.26 8.54 5.31
N ASP A 33 -0.67 9.77 5.65
CA ASP A 33 0.23 10.85 6.08
C ASP A 33 0.92 10.58 7.43
N GLN A 34 0.39 9.65 8.22
CA GLN A 34 0.89 9.34 9.56
C GLN A 34 1.65 8.01 9.61
N VAL A 35 1.75 7.30 8.48
CA VAL A 35 2.49 6.03 8.42
C VAL A 35 3.98 6.34 8.44
N LYS A 36 4.66 5.81 9.45
CA LYS A 36 6.13 5.81 9.55
C LYS A 36 6.64 4.42 9.21
N PHE A 37 7.59 4.35 8.28
CA PHE A 37 8.26 3.11 7.93
C PHE A 37 9.58 3.03 8.69
N ALA A 38 9.96 1.84 9.15
CA ALA A 38 11.24 1.60 9.80
C ALA A 38 12.42 1.69 8.82
N ASP A 39 12.20 1.33 7.55
CA ASP A 39 13.16 1.42 6.45
C ASP A 39 12.42 1.83 5.17
N GLU A 40 13.10 2.56 4.29
CA GLU A 40 12.56 2.97 3.00
C GLU A 40 12.26 1.81 2.06
N ARG A 41 13.01 0.70 2.19
CA ARG A 41 12.81 -0.52 1.41
C ARG A 41 11.42 -1.14 1.61
N LEU A 42 10.81 -0.90 2.78
CA LEU A 42 9.46 -1.41 3.09
C LEU A 42 8.34 -0.63 2.40
N LYS A 43 8.65 0.49 1.74
CA LYS A 43 7.66 1.28 0.99
C LYS A 43 7.21 0.54 -0.28
N ASP A 44 8.06 -0.31 -0.85
CA ASP A 44 7.78 -1.03 -2.09
C ASP A 44 7.87 -2.55 -1.93
N ASN A 45 6.76 -3.24 -2.18
CA ASN A 45 6.63 -4.69 -2.07
C ASN A 45 6.88 -5.44 -3.40
N ARG A 46 7.32 -4.73 -4.44
CA ARG A 46 7.63 -5.37 -5.73
C ARG A 46 8.83 -6.30 -5.62
N PHE A 47 8.83 -7.35 -6.44
CA PHE A 47 9.95 -8.29 -6.51
C PHE A 47 11.29 -7.62 -6.86
N GLU A 48 11.26 -6.59 -7.71
CA GLU A 48 12.44 -5.83 -8.12
C GLU A 48 12.98 -4.94 -7.00
N ALA A 49 12.10 -4.42 -6.14
CA ALA A 49 12.46 -3.50 -5.07
C ALA A 49 13.28 -4.15 -3.95
N ARG A 50 13.32 -5.49 -3.86
CA ARG A 50 14.16 -6.20 -2.88
C ARG A 50 15.66 -6.04 -3.15
N GLY A 51 16.06 -5.62 -4.35
CA GLY A 51 17.46 -5.42 -4.72
C GLY A 51 18.24 -6.71 -4.98
N ALA A 52 17.56 -7.79 -5.35
CA ALA A 52 18.23 -9.03 -5.73
C ALA A 52 18.71 -9.00 -7.19
N ALA A 53 19.71 -9.82 -7.48
CA ALA A 53 20.24 -9.97 -8.83
C ALA A 53 19.18 -10.45 -9.83
N GLU A 54 19.31 -10.06 -11.09
CA GLU A 54 18.43 -10.55 -12.16
C GLU A 54 18.61 -12.07 -12.38
N SER A 55 19.78 -12.60 -12.04
CA SER A 55 20.07 -14.02 -12.02
C SER A 55 19.53 -14.75 -10.80
N ASP A 56 18.72 -14.13 -9.94
CA ASP A 56 18.15 -14.80 -8.78
C ASP A 56 17.16 -15.91 -9.16
N TYR A 57 17.11 -16.96 -8.34
CA TYR A 57 16.23 -18.12 -8.52
C TYR A 57 14.78 -17.76 -8.86
N GLY A 58 14.23 -16.69 -8.27
CA GLY A 58 12.84 -16.26 -8.45
C GLY A 58 12.60 -15.35 -9.67
N ALA A 59 13.64 -14.84 -10.33
CA ALA A 59 13.50 -13.77 -11.33
C ALA A 59 12.68 -14.22 -12.55
N ARG A 60 12.94 -15.44 -13.03
CA ARG A 60 12.18 -16.03 -14.14
C ARG A 60 10.72 -16.26 -13.80
N ALA A 61 10.43 -16.76 -12.60
CA ALA A 61 9.06 -16.94 -12.14
C ALA A 61 8.32 -15.60 -12.01
N SER A 62 8.98 -14.55 -11.50
CA SER A 62 8.42 -13.21 -11.43
C SER A 62 8.00 -12.73 -12.81
N ARG A 63 8.91 -12.78 -13.80
CA ARG A 63 8.64 -12.35 -15.18
C ARG A 63 7.46 -13.10 -15.82
N ASP A 64 7.43 -14.42 -15.67
CA ASP A 64 6.39 -15.28 -16.26
C ASP A 64 5.01 -15.09 -15.60
N LEU A 65 4.97 -14.97 -14.26
CA LEU A 65 3.71 -15.00 -13.52
C LEU A 65 3.13 -13.62 -13.25
N MET A 66 3.94 -12.55 -13.28
CA MET A 66 3.51 -11.18 -13.00
C MET A 66 2.39 -10.68 -13.92
N VAL A 67 2.35 -11.16 -15.17
CA VAL A 67 1.32 -10.79 -16.15
C VAL A 67 -0.02 -11.51 -15.91
N THR A 68 -0.02 -12.57 -15.11
CA THR A 68 -1.20 -13.40 -14.88
C THR A 68 -1.91 -13.03 -13.58
N ARG A 69 -3.25 -13.11 -13.57
CA ARG A 69 -4.07 -12.85 -12.37
C ARG A 69 -5.16 -13.91 -12.19
N GLY A 70 -5.66 -14.03 -10.96
CA GLY A 70 -6.81 -14.88 -10.61
C GLY A 70 -6.67 -16.36 -11.05
N ALA A 71 -7.69 -16.88 -11.71
CA ALA A 71 -7.71 -18.28 -12.17
C ALA A 71 -6.58 -18.59 -13.19
N GLY A 72 -6.20 -17.61 -14.02
CA GLY A 72 -5.10 -17.74 -14.98
C GLY A 72 -3.75 -17.93 -14.29
N PHE A 73 -3.48 -17.14 -13.25
CA PHE A 73 -2.28 -17.31 -12.42
C PHE A 73 -2.20 -18.71 -11.82
N ARG A 74 -3.32 -19.23 -11.30
CA ARG A 74 -3.34 -20.56 -10.69
C ARG A 74 -3.01 -21.68 -11.69
N LYS A 75 -3.52 -21.57 -12.92
CA LYS A 75 -3.22 -22.51 -14.01
C LYS A 75 -1.76 -22.42 -14.45
N GLU A 76 -1.27 -21.22 -14.73
CA GLU A 76 0.09 -20.99 -15.23
C GLU A 76 1.14 -21.41 -14.18
N LYS A 77 0.93 -21.01 -12.91
CA LYS A 77 1.76 -21.46 -11.79
C LYS A 77 1.82 -22.98 -11.71
N ASN A 78 0.68 -23.66 -11.77
CA ASN A 78 0.63 -25.13 -11.67
C ASN A 78 1.32 -25.80 -12.86
N LYS A 79 1.20 -25.24 -14.07
CA LYS A 79 1.89 -25.73 -15.28
C LYS A 79 3.41 -25.59 -15.12
N LYS A 80 3.90 -24.43 -14.71
CA LYS A 80 5.33 -24.15 -14.49
C LYS A 80 5.90 -24.95 -13.31
N LYS A 81 5.12 -25.17 -12.25
CA LYS A 81 5.49 -26.01 -11.09
C LYS A 81 5.58 -27.50 -11.46
N ARG A 82 4.71 -28.01 -12.34
CA ARG A 82 4.72 -29.42 -12.77
C ARG A 82 5.91 -29.76 -13.66
N GLY A 83 6.47 -28.78 -14.37
CA GLY A 83 7.77 -28.94 -15.02
C GLY A 83 8.91 -28.85 -14.00
N SER A 84 10.10 -29.31 -14.38
CA SER A 84 11.32 -29.08 -13.61
C SER A 84 11.72 -27.60 -13.70
N TYR A 85 11.00 -26.72 -12.98
CA TYR A 85 11.39 -25.30 -12.90
C TYR A 85 12.82 -25.21 -12.38
N LYS A 86 13.69 -24.64 -13.21
CA LYS A 86 15.06 -24.26 -12.87
C LYS A 86 15.15 -22.76 -13.08
N GLY A 87 15.20 -22.04 -11.96
CA GLY A 87 15.39 -20.59 -11.93
C GLY A 87 16.85 -20.22 -12.19
N GLY A 88 17.24 -19.05 -11.67
CA GLY A 88 18.63 -18.64 -11.58
C GLY A 88 19.36 -19.21 -10.36
N GLU A 89 20.34 -18.48 -9.83
CA GLU A 89 21.20 -18.87 -8.72
C GLU A 89 20.47 -18.86 -7.38
N ILE A 90 20.77 -19.85 -6.54
CA ILE A 90 20.32 -19.90 -5.15
C ILE A 90 21.39 -19.21 -4.31
N THR A 91 21.08 -18.00 -3.83
CA THR A 91 21.99 -17.22 -2.99
C THR A 91 21.65 -17.41 -1.51
N MET A 92 22.66 -17.30 -0.63
CA MET A 92 22.48 -17.30 0.84
C MET A 92 22.33 -15.87 1.40
N GLN A 93 22.16 -14.88 0.54
CA GLN A 93 22.03 -13.47 0.94
C GLN A 93 20.69 -13.23 1.65
N SER A 94 20.71 -12.34 2.65
CA SER A 94 19.49 -11.90 3.34
C SER A 94 19.07 -10.51 2.89
N TYR A 95 17.78 -10.35 2.59
CA TYR A 95 17.15 -9.05 2.29
C TYR A 95 16.31 -8.54 3.46
N SER A 96 16.47 -9.11 4.66
CA SER A 96 15.81 -8.65 5.87
C SER A 96 16.43 -7.35 6.40
N ILE A 97 15.62 -6.58 7.13
CA ILE A 97 16.08 -5.42 7.89
C ILE A 97 16.08 -5.76 9.38
N LYS A 98 17.02 -5.18 10.12
CA LYS A 98 17.02 -5.26 11.59
C LYS A 98 16.25 -4.07 12.14
N PHE A 99 15.25 -4.34 12.98
CA PHE A 99 14.57 -3.28 13.73
C PHE A 99 15.50 -2.81 14.87
N THR A 100 15.57 -1.50 15.05
CA THR A 100 16.40 -0.85 16.09
C THR A 100 15.59 -0.38 17.30
N ASP A 101 14.30 -0.71 17.33
CA ASP A 101 13.41 -0.54 18.47
C ASP A 101 13.76 -1.55 19.57
#